data_AF-A0A4R9BBW5-F1
#
_entry.id   AF-A0A4R9BBW5-F1
#
_cell.length_a   1.000
_cell.length_b   1.000
_cell.length_c   1.000
_cell.angle_alpha   90.00
_cell.angle_beta   90.00
_cell.angle_gamma   90.00
#
_symmetry.space_group_name_H-M   'P 1'
#
loop_
_entity.id
_entity.type
_entity.pdbx_description
1 polymer ?
#
loop_
_entity_poly.entity_id
_entity_poly.type
_entity_poly.pdbx_seq_one_letter_code
_entity_poly.pdbx_strand_id
1 'polypeptide(L)'
;MTDLLGALNALTKPTRRKFIQDNPDGPQPTKMVEVVDAPLLEQLDAAIRGTVGVGGSGSLPNERNMLNGDAFERMRVISGQVNGWARMAGAVVDKDSLSNTLRTWHAKFIGTPREAHVVAMYTGTMNKWAAQIIATLNPPRQRDLPNACPVCSADTWWMSGNEYPRPLILTFHDGPDMIDNGKGMCRACEAVFGMRELSYAIDEAEAKIA
;
A
#
# COMPACT_ATOMS: atom_id res chain seq x y z
N MET A 1 -14.17 -0.20 -12.14
CA MET A 1 -13.06 0.47 -12.85
C MET A 1 -13.35 1.96 -12.82
N THR A 2 -12.47 2.76 -12.21
CA THR A 2 -12.67 4.21 -12.03
C THR A 2 -12.52 4.95 -13.35
N ASP A 3 -13.32 5.98 -13.58
CA ASP A 3 -13.17 6.89 -14.72
C ASP A 3 -11.91 7.77 -14.57
N LEU A 4 -11.53 8.52 -15.62
CA LEU A 4 -10.33 9.37 -15.59
C LEU A 4 -10.39 10.42 -14.47
N LEU A 5 -11.55 11.04 -14.26
CA LEU A 5 -11.75 12.02 -13.21
C LEU A 5 -11.65 11.38 -11.81
N GLY A 6 -12.19 10.17 -11.63
CA GLY A 6 -12.04 9.40 -10.40
C GLY A 6 -10.58 9.04 -10.11
N ALA A 7 -9.82 8.59 -11.11
CA ALA A 7 -8.39 8.30 -10.97
C ALA A 7 -7.57 9.56 -10.62
N LEU A 8 -7.88 10.70 -11.25
CA LEU A 8 -7.29 12.00 -10.91
C LEU A 8 -7.62 12.41 -9.46
N ASN A 9 -8.88 12.24 -9.05
CA ASN A 9 -9.32 12.61 -7.72
C ASN A 9 -8.65 11.73 -6.65
N ALA A 10 -8.46 10.43 -6.92
CA ALA A 10 -7.75 9.54 -6.01
C ALA A 10 -6.32 10.03 -5.70
N LEU A 11 -5.64 10.65 -6.68
CA LEU A 11 -4.29 11.19 -6.49
C LEU A 11 -4.26 12.59 -5.86
N THR A 12 -5.25 13.43 -6.17
CA THR A 12 -5.18 14.89 -5.92
C THR A 12 -6.21 15.44 -4.94
N LYS A 13 -7.16 14.62 -4.45
CA LYS A 13 -8.11 15.05 -3.41
C LYS A 13 -7.78 14.39 -2.07
N PRO A 14 -8.06 15.09 -0.95
CA PRO A 14 -8.03 14.48 0.38
C PRO A 14 -8.97 13.28 0.44
N THR A 15 -8.54 12.22 1.14
CA THR A 15 -9.36 11.02 1.36
C THR A 15 -9.90 11.05 2.79
N ARG A 16 -11.15 10.61 2.98
CA ARG A 16 -11.79 10.55 4.31
C ARG A 16 -11.94 9.10 4.70
N ARG A 17 -11.43 8.73 5.88
CA ARG A 17 -11.58 7.41 6.48
C ARG A 17 -12.27 7.54 7.82
N LYS A 18 -13.19 6.63 8.12
CA LYS A 18 -13.84 6.55 9.43
C LYS A 18 -13.24 5.38 10.18
N PHE A 19 -12.75 5.63 11.38
CA PHE A 19 -12.24 4.61 12.28
C PHE A 19 -13.09 4.53 13.52
N ILE A 20 -13.28 3.31 13.98
CA ILE A 20 -13.94 2.99 15.23
C ILE A 20 -12.82 2.97 16.27
N GLN A 21 -12.79 3.96 17.16
CA GLN A 21 -11.79 4.01 18.24
C GLN A 21 -12.40 3.40 19.50
N ASP A 22 -11.94 2.20 19.85
CA ASP A 22 -12.24 1.57 21.12
C ASP A 22 -11.39 2.21 22.22
N ASN A 23 -12.01 2.54 23.34
CA ASN A 23 -11.39 3.24 24.45
C ASN A 23 -10.94 2.21 25.50
N PRO A 24 -9.63 1.98 25.69
CA PRO A 24 -9.15 0.91 26.59
C PRO A 24 -9.38 1.19 28.09
N ASP A 25 -9.65 2.44 28.49
CA ASP A 25 -9.68 2.87 29.91
C ASP A 25 -11.02 3.52 30.37
N GLY A 26 -12.17 3.25 29.73
CA GLY A 26 -13.42 3.86 30.23
C GLY A 26 -14.75 3.27 29.77
N PRO A 27 -15.85 3.56 30.50
CA PRO A 27 -17.19 2.99 30.27
C PRO A 27 -17.97 3.63 29.11
N GLN A 28 -17.32 4.43 28.26
CA GLN A 28 -18.00 5.16 27.20
C GLN A 28 -18.04 4.38 25.88
N PRO A 29 -19.14 4.49 25.13
CA PRO A 29 -19.31 3.76 23.88
C PRO A 29 -18.29 4.21 22.84
N THR A 30 -17.90 3.24 22.02
CA THR A 30 -17.02 3.36 20.87
C THR A 30 -17.32 4.61 20.04
N LYS A 31 -16.31 5.47 19.81
CA LYS A 31 -16.47 6.71 19.06
C LYS A 31 -16.01 6.52 17.62
N MET A 32 -16.85 6.87 16.65
CA MET A 32 -16.42 7.03 15.27
C MET A 32 -15.60 8.32 15.13
N VAL A 33 -14.35 8.18 14.72
CA VAL A 33 -13.45 9.28 14.41
C VAL A 33 -13.29 9.35 12.89
N GLU A 34 -13.58 10.51 12.31
CA GLU A 34 -13.29 10.79 10.89
C GLU A 34 -11.87 11.35 10.78
N VAL A 35 -11.01 10.65 10.04
CA VAL A 35 -9.66 11.07 9.70
C VAL A 35 -9.67 11.55 8.25
N VAL A 36 -9.20 12.78 8.04
CA VAL A 36 -9.01 13.35 6.71
C VAL A 36 -7.53 13.26 6.37
N ASP A 37 -7.20 12.37 5.44
CA ASP A 37 -5.84 12.23 4.93
C ASP A 37 -5.61 13.24 3.79
N ALA A 38 -4.40 13.80 3.70
CA ALA A 38 -3.99 14.66 2.60
C ALA A 38 -4.09 13.93 1.23
N PRO A 39 -4.05 14.62 0.09
CA PRO A 39 -3.93 13.98 -1.22
C PRO A 39 -2.75 13.00 -1.30
N LEU A 40 -2.89 11.89 -2.03
CA LEU A 40 -1.84 10.85 -2.10
C LEU A 40 -0.48 11.39 -2.56
N LEU A 41 -0.46 12.33 -3.51
CA LEU A 41 0.79 12.95 -3.98
C LEU A 41 1.45 13.79 -2.88
N GLU A 42 0.66 14.46 -2.03
CA GLU A 42 1.17 15.23 -0.89
C GLU A 42 1.62 14.29 0.23
N GLN A 43 0.93 13.17 0.46
CA GLN A 43 1.38 12.13 1.38
C GLN A 43 2.72 11.53 0.93
N LEU A 44 2.91 11.29 -0.37
CA LEU A 44 4.18 10.81 -0.91
C LEU A 44 5.30 11.85 -0.72
N ASP A 45 5.04 13.13 -0.99
CA ASP A 45 6.01 14.21 -0.76
C ASP A 45 6.37 14.32 0.73
N ALA A 46 5.35 14.25 1.61
CA ALA A 46 5.53 14.25 3.04
C ALA A 46 6.32 13.02 3.52
N ALA A 47 6.13 11.83 2.93
CA ALA A 47 6.91 10.64 3.26
C ALA A 47 8.38 10.75 2.85
N ILE A 48 8.69 11.52 1.80
CA ILE A 48 10.07 11.82 1.39
C ILE A 48 10.71 12.81 2.37
N ARG A 49 9.97 13.85 2.77
CA ARG A 49 10.47 14.91 3.68
C ARG A 49 10.46 14.49 5.15
N GLY A 50 9.57 13.58 5.52
CA GLY A 50 9.17 13.21 6.88
C GLY A 50 9.81 11.93 7.38
N THR A 51 11.14 11.87 7.39
CA THR A 51 11.91 10.90 8.19
C THR A 51 12.22 11.43 9.60
N VAL A 52 11.40 12.37 10.12
CA VAL A 52 11.52 12.90 11.48
C VAL A 52 10.24 12.62 12.26
N GLY A 53 10.16 11.40 12.79
CA GLY A 53 9.49 11.07 14.06
C GLY A 53 7.98 11.28 14.18
N VAL A 54 7.18 10.29 13.77
CA VAL A 54 5.90 9.99 14.43
C VAL A 54 5.67 8.47 14.36
N GLY A 55 5.69 7.78 15.51
CA GLY A 55 5.23 6.40 15.65
C GLY A 55 6.28 5.43 16.22
N GLY A 56 6.17 5.13 17.52
CA GLY A 56 7.11 4.29 18.27
C GLY A 56 7.09 2.81 17.86
N SER A 57 8.26 2.30 17.55
CA SER A 57 8.67 0.91 17.73
C SER A 57 10.18 0.96 17.91
N GLY A 58 10.74 0.26 18.89
CA GLY A 58 12.11 0.38 19.38
C GLY A 58 13.20 0.02 18.36
N SER A 59 13.30 0.83 17.32
CA SER A 59 14.34 0.73 16.30
C SER A 59 15.55 1.53 16.77
N LEU A 60 16.73 0.93 16.68
CA LEU A 60 17.98 1.50 17.15
C LEU A 60 18.27 2.83 16.44
N PRO A 61 19.05 3.76 17.04
CA PRO A 61 19.43 5.02 16.38
C PRO A 61 20.07 4.86 14.98
N ASN A 62 20.58 3.67 14.66
CA ASN A 62 21.18 3.30 13.38
C ASN A 62 20.17 2.78 12.33
N GLU A 63 18.90 2.60 12.72
CA GLU A 63 17.77 2.18 11.87
C GLU A 63 16.85 3.36 11.50
N ARG A 64 17.25 4.59 11.88
CA ARG A 64 16.61 5.83 11.41
C ARG A 64 16.90 5.99 9.93
N ASN A 65 16.03 5.41 9.12
CA ASN A 65 16.21 5.27 7.69
C ASN A 65 16.52 6.64 7.04
N MET A 66 17.59 6.64 6.24
CA MET A 66 17.82 7.58 5.15
C MET A 66 16.51 7.78 4.37
N LEU A 67 16.32 8.97 3.79
CA LEU A 67 15.32 9.28 2.74
C LEU A 67 14.78 8.01 2.09
N ASN A 68 13.47 7.73 2.21
CA ASN A 68 12.86 6.56 1.59
C ASN A 68 13.13 6.61 0.07
N GLY A 69 14.19 5.92 -0.38
CA GLY A 69 14.72 6.04 -1.74
C GLY A 69 13.70 5.57 -2.78
N ASP A 70 12.90 4.58 -2.40
CA ASP A 70 11.76 4.10 -3.17
C ASP A 70 10.69 5.17 -3.35
N ALA A 71 10.30 5.87 -2.28
CA ALA A 71 9.35 6.97 -2.37
C ALA A 71 9.90 8.12 -3.24
N PHE A 72 11.19 8.45 -3.09
CA PHE A 72 11.86 9.48 -3.87
C PHE A 72 11.88 9.14 -5.38
N GLU A 73 12.32 7.94 -5.76
CA GLU A 73 12.35 7.56 -7.18
C GLU A 73 10.95 7.50 -7.77
N ARG A 74 9.95 7.03 -7.01
CA ARG A 74 8.54 7.05 -7.44
C ARG A 74 8.06 8.48 -7.70
N MET A 75 8.32 9.41 -6.79
CA MET A 75 7.96 10.81 -6.99
C MET A 75 8.65 11.40 -8.22
N ARG A 76 9.93 11.08 -8.44
CA ARG A 76 10.68 11.53 -9.63
C ARG A 76 10.04 11.04 -10.93
N VAL A 77 9.69 9.76 -11.01
CA VAL A 77 9.03 9.16 -12.18
C VAL A 77 7.66 9.79 -12.44
N ILE A 78 6.82 9.92 -11.40
CA ILE A 78 5.48 10.51 -11.53
C ILE A 78 5.61 11.97 -11.97
N SER A 79 6.46 12.76 -11.32
CA SER A 79 6.71 14.16 -11.68
C SER A 79 7.18 14.31 -13.13
N GLY A 80 8.11 13.48 -13.58
CA GLY A 80 8.57 13.49 -14.97
C GLY A 80 7.46 13.23 -15.98
N GLN A 81 6.62 12.22 -15.73
CA GLN A 81 5.51 11.87 -16.61
C GLN A 81 4.42 12.94 -16.62
N VAL A 82 3.98 13.42 -15.45
CA VAL A 82 2.97 14.48 -15.32
C VAL A 82 3.44 15.77 -16.00
N ASN A 83 4.69 16.18 -15.80
CA ASN A 83 5.25 17.36 -16.46
C ASN A 83 5.33 17.19 -17.98
N GLY A 84 5.66 15.98 -18.45
CA GLY A 84 5.60 15.63 -19.88
C GLY A 84 4.18 15.77 -20.44
N TRP A 85 3.19 15.21 -19.74
CA TRP A 85 1.78 15.30 -20.13
C TRP A 85 1.27 16.73 -20.17
N ALA A 86 1.57 17.53 -19.13
CA ALA A 86 1.20 18.93 -19.07
C ALA A 86 1.80 19.74 -20.23
N ARG A 87 3.09 19.57 -20.53
CA ARG A 87 3.75 20.24 -21.66
C ARG A 87 3.14 19.85 -23.01
N MET A 88 2.89 18.56 -23.25
CA MET A 88 2.26 18.09 -24.49
C MET A 88 0.83 18.64 -24.67
N ALA A 89 0.11 18.86 -23.57
CA ALA A 89 -1.23 19.44 -23.59
C ALA A 89 -1.26 20.98 -23.60
N GLY A 90 -0.11 21.65 -23.54
CA GLY A 90 -0.04 23.11 -23.38
C GLY A 90 -0.61 23.60 -22.04
N ALA A 91 -0.57 22.76 -21.00
CA ALA A 91 -0.95 23.11 -19.65
C ALA A 91 0.23 23.75 -18.90
N VAL A 92 -0.10 24.65 -17.95
CA VAL A 92 0.89 25.29 -17.09
C VAL A 92 1.41 24.26 -16.08
N VAL A 93 2.74 24.15 -15.98
CA VAL A 93 3.44 23.34 -14.98
C VAL A 93 3.68 24.19 -13.74
N ASP A 94 3.06 23.78 -12.63
CA ASP A 94 3.31 24.28 -11.29
C ASP A 94 4.45 23.45 -10.67
N LYS A 95 5.58 24.10 -10.37
CA LYS A 95 6.77 23.44 -9.82
C LYS A 95 6.60 23.05 -8.35
N ASP A 96 5.70 23.72 -7.64
CA ASP A 96 5.51 23.55 -6.21
C ASP A 96 4.39 22.55 -5.90
N SER A 97 3.44 22.38 -6.84
CA SER A 97 2.34 21.43 -6.69
C SER A 97 2.12 20.55 -7.91
N LEU A 98 2.54 19.30 -7.76
CA LEU A 98 2.28 18.25 -8.75
C LEU A 98 0.78 17.97 -8.90
N SER A 99 0.02 18.06 -7.80
CA SER A 99 -1.45 17.94 -7.80
C SER A 99 -2.11 19.01 -8.68
N ASN A 100 -1.64 20.26 -8.59
CA ASN A 100 -2.14 21.35 -9.43
C ASN A 100 -1.80 21.11 -10.90
N THR A 101 -0.55 20.74 -11.20
CA THR A 101 -0.12 20.43 -12.57
C THR A 101 -0.96 19.32 -13.20
N LEU A 102 -1.29 18.28 -12.44
CA LEU A 102 -2.11 17.19 -12.94
C LEU A 102 -3.56 17.62 -13.21
N ARG A 103 -4.11 18.53 -12.39
CA ARG A 103 -5.44 19.10 -12.61
C ARG A 103 -5.49 20.07 -13.78
N THR A 104 -4.48 20.92 -13.96
CA THR A 104 -4.39 21.82 -15.12
C THR A 104 -4.24 21.03 -16.42
N TRP A 105 -3.46 19.94 -16.40
CA TRP A 105 -3.39 18.98 -17.50
C TRP A 105 -4.78 18.40 -17.81
N HIS A 106 -5.49 17.89 -16.81
CA HIS A 106 -6.81 17.27 -17.02
C HIS A 106 -7.81 18.26 -17.63
N ALA A 107 -7.83 19.51 -17.17
CA ALA A 107 -8.69 20.56 -17.72
C ALA A 107 -8.43 20.83 -19.22
N LYS A 108 -7.16 20.78 -19.66
CA LYS A 108 -6.81 20.87 -21.08
C LYS A 108 -7.14 19.59 -21.84
N PHE A 109 -6.93 18.44 -21.21
CA PHE A 109 -7.16 17.13 -21.81
C PHE A 109 -8.62 16.93 -22.19
N ILE A 110 -9.57 17.27 -21.31
CA ILE A 110 -11.02 17.13 -21.57
C ILE A 110 -11.54 18.12 -22.62
N GLY A 111 -10.83 19.22 -22.86
CA GLY A 111 -11.22 20.23 -23.86
C GLY A 111 -10.95 19.81 -25.31
N THR A 112 -10.29 18.66 -25.52
CA THR A 112 -10.00 18.12 -26.85
C THR A 112 -10.63 16.73 -26.98
N PRO A 113 -11.35 16.40 -28.07
CA PRO A 113 -11.81 15.04 -28.32
C PRO A 113 -10.63 14.06 -28.34
N ARG A 114 -10.78 12.93 -27.63
CA ARG A 114 -9.77 11.87 -27.56
C ARG A 114 -10.40 10.52 -27.80
N GLU A 115 -9.61 9.64 -28.38
CA GLU A 115 -9.99 8.25 -28.55
C GLU A 115 -10.06 7.54 -27.19
N ALA A 116 -11.00 6.60 -27.06
CA ALA A 116 -11.25 5.89 -25.79
C ALA A 116 -10.00 5.17 -25.26
N HIS A 117 -9.17 4.61 -26.15
CA HIS A 117 -7.95 3.91 -25.77
C HIS A 117 -6.91 4.84 -25.11
N VAL A 118 -6.85 6.11 -25.55
CA VAL A 118 -5.97 7.13 -24.96
C VAL A 118 -6.41 7.46 -23.54
N VAL A 119 -7.73 7.64 -23.35
CA VAL A 119 -8.32 7.88 -22.02
C VAL A 119 -8.01 6.71 -21.08
N ALA A 120 -8.23 5.47 -21.55
CA ALA A 120 -7.96 4.26 -20.78
C ALA A 120 -6.48 4.13 -20.37
N MET A 121 -5.54 4.50 -21.25
CA MET A 121 -4.12 4.52 -20.96
C MET A 121 -3.78 5.45 -19.79
N TYR A 122 -4.24 6.72 -19.82
CA TYR A 122 -3.97 7.66 -18.74
C TYR A 122 -4.63 7.24 -17.42
N THR A 123 -5.88 6.76 -17.47
CA THR A 123 -6.58 6.22 -16.31
C THR A 123 -5.83 5.03 -15.70
N GLY A 124 -5.37 4.10 -16.52
CA GLY A 124 -4.58 2.94 -16.09
C GLY A 124 -3.28 3.34 -15.40
N THR A 125 -2.56 4.30 -15.98
CA THR A 125 -1.32 4.83 -15.39
C THR A 125 -1.58 5.51 -14.04
N MET A 126 -2.61 6.34 -13.92
CA MET A 126 -2.96 7.01 -12.65
C MET A 126 -3.36 6.01 -11.56
N ASN A 127 -4.18 5.01 -11.89
CA ASN A 127 -4.55 3.95 -10.95
C ASN A 127 -3.32 3.15 -10.50
N LYS A 128 -2.39 2.87 -11.41
CA LYS A 128 -1.13 2.20 -11.09
C LYS A 128 -0.29 3.04 -10.13
N TRP A 129 -0.17 4.35 -10.36
CA TRP A 129 0.52 5.25 -9.42
C TRP A 129 -0.14 5.26 -8.05
N ALA A 130 -1.47 5.37 -7.98
CA ALA A 130 -2.19 5.36 -6.70
C ALA A 130 -1.89 4.08 -5.91
N ALA A 131 -1.97 2.91 -6.56
CA ALA A 131 -1.64 1.63 -5.93
C ALA A 131 -0.18 1.57 -5.43
N GLN A 132 0.76 2.06 -6.24
CA GLN A 132 2.18 2.10 -5.86
C GLN A 132 2.46 3.05 -4.69
N ILE A 133 1.81 4.21 -4.65
CA ILE A 133 1.93 5.17 -3.54
C ILE A 133 1.38 4.54 -2.27
N ILE A 134 0.18 3.94 -2.33
CA ILE A 134 -0.43 3.27 -1.18
C ILE A 134 0.48 2.16 -0.65
N ALA A 135 1.04 1.32 -1.53
CA ALA A 135 1.98 0.28 -1.13
C ALA A 135 3.28 0.82 -0.52
N THR A 136 3.69 2.03 -0.89
CA THR A 136 4.88 2.70 -0.32
C THR A 136 4.58 3.29 1.05
N LEU A 137 3.39 3.87 1.24
CA LEU A 137 2.96 4.51 2.49
C LEU A 137 2.50 3.49 3.54
N ASN A 138 1.94 2.36 3.10
CA ASN A 138 1.48 1.27 3.95
C ASN A 138 2.02 -0.06 3.43
N PRO A 139 3.34 -0.33 3.59
CA PRO A 139 3.94 -1.57 3.14
C PRO A 139 3.31 -2.77 3.87
N PRO A 140 3.08 -3.90 3.19
CA PRO A 140 2.60 -5.09 3.85
C PRO A 140 3.64 -5.58 4.85
N ARG A 141 3.21 -5.88 6.06
CA ARG A 141 4.03 -6.54 7.07
C ARG A 141 4.11 -8.02 6.78
N GLN A 142 5.28 -8.59 7.09
CA GLN A 142 5.50 -10.03 7.03
C GLN A 142 5.79 -10.57 8.42
N ARG A 143 5.25 -11.77 8.72
CA ARG A 143 5.52 -12.49 9.96
C ARG A 143 5.68 -13.97 9.67
N ASP A 144 6.79 -14.56 10.09
CA ASP A 144 6.99 -16.01 10.02
C ASP A 144 6.18 -16.69 11.13
N LEU A 145 5.46 -17.76 10.77
CA LEU A 145 4.75 -18.61 11.72
C LEU A 145 5.63 -19.79 12.16
N PRO A 146 5.58 -20.18 13.45
CA PRO A 146 6.37 -21.31 13.94
C PRO A 146 5.83 -22.67 13.51
N ASN A 147 4.57 -22.75 13.05
CA ASN A 147 3.88 -24.00 12.74
C ASN A 147 4.41 -24.63 11.43
N ALA A 148 4.29 -25.94 11.33
CA ALA A 148 4.55 -26.67 10.09
C ALA A 148 3.47 -26.37 9.04
N CYS A 149 3.80 -26.53 7.76
CA CYS A 149 2.82 -26.36 6.69
C CYS A 149 1.70 -27.41 6.77
N PRO A 150 0.40 -27.05 6.76
CA PRO A 150 -0.67 -28.04 6.82
C PRO A 150 -0.79 -28.91 5.55
N VAL A 151 -0.19 -28.49 4.43
CA VAL A 151 -0.26 -29.21 3.14
C VAL A 151 0.91 -30.16 2.95
N CYS A 152 2.15 -29.72 3.21
CA CYS A 152 3.35 -30.53 3.01
C CYS A 152 4.05 -30.96 4.30
N SER A 153 3.54 -30.55 5.46
CA SER A 153 4.09 -30.83 6.79
C SER A 153 5.53 -30.36 7.01
N ALA A 154 6.07 -29.53 6.12
CA ALA A 154 7.42 -29.00 6.24
C ALA A 154 7.51 -28.00 7.41
N ASP A 155 8.58 -28.13 8.20
CA ASP A 155 9.01 -27.27 9.30
C ASP A 155 10.24 -26.42 8.93
N THR A 156 10.94 -26.81 7.86
CA THR A 156 12.04 -26.10 7.23
C THR A 156 11.81 -25.89 5.73
N TRP A 157 12.60 -25.01 5.12
CA TRP A 157 12.63 -24.78 3.68
C TRP A 157 14.05 -24.44 3.22
N TRP A 158 14.31 -24.59 1.92
CA TRP A 158 15.64 -24.42 1.35
C TRP A 158 15.70 -23.18 0.46
N MET A 159 16.74 -22.38 0.64
CA MET A 159 17.06 -21.27 -0.26
C MET A 159 18.58 -21.17 -0.44
N SER A 160 19.03 -21.11 -1.70
CA SER A 160 20.44 -20.93 -2.04
C SER A 160 21.39 -21.93 -1.34
N GLY A 161 20.94 -23.18 -1.16
CA GLY A 161 21.72 -24.26 -0.55
C GLY A 161 21.75 -24.26 0.98
N ASN A 162 21.07 -23.33 1.64
CA ASN A 162 20.91 -23.31 3.10
C ASN A 162 19.49 -23.70 3.51
N GLU A 163 19.38 -24.40 4.63
CA GLU A 163 18.12 -24.74 5.28
C GLU A 163 17.71 -23.63 6.26
N TYR A 164 16.46 -23.22 6.19
CA TYR A 164 15.87 -22.17 7.02
C TYR A 164 14.65 -22.74 7.76
N PRO A 165 14.47 -22.42 9.05
CA PRO A 165 13.27 -22.80 9.78
C PRO A 165 12.06 -21.95 9.35
N ARG A 166 10.85 -22.39 9.72
CA ARG A 166 9.59 -21.62 9.57
C ARG A 166 9.24 -21.29 8.12
N PRO A 167 8.75 -22.28 7.35
CA PRO A 167 8.40 -22.09 5.94
C PRO A 167 7.12 -21.27 5.76
N LEU A 168 6.29 -21.11 6.78
CA LEU A 168 5.05 -20.36 6.70
C LEU A 168 5.28 -18.86 6.93
N ILE A 169 4.91 -18.04 5.96
CA ILE A 169 4.93 -16.58 6.05
C ILE A 169 3.51 -16.02 5.95
N LEU A 170 3.16 -15.11 6.85
CA LEU A 170 1.97 -14.28 6.77
C LEU A 170 2.33 -12.92 6.20
N THR A 171 1.56 -12.44 5.23
CA THR A 171 1.65 -11.09 4.66
C THR A 171 0.34 -10.36 4.90
N PHE A 172 0.39 -9.19 5.55
CA PHE A 172 -0.82 -8.44 5.93
C PHE A 172 -0.60 -6.94 6.01
N HIS A 173 -1.69 -6.18 5.98
CA HIS A 173 -1.70 -4.75 6.29
C HIS A 173 -2.36 -4.54 7.64
N ASP A 174 -1.86 -3.59 8.42
CA ASP A 174 -2.52 -3.20 9.68
C ASP A 174 -3.88 -2.55 9.36
N GLY A 175 -4.93 -2.96 10.07
CA GLY A 175 -6.26 -2.39 9.91
C GLY A 175 -7.40 -3.38 10.20
N PRO A 176 -8.65 -2.92 10.13
CA PRO A 176 -9.83 -3.76 10.40
C PRO A 176 -9.93 -4.93 9.41
N ASP A 177 -9.48 -4.74 8.17
CA ASP A 177 -9.53 -5.77 7.13
C ASP A 177 -8.28 -6.68 7.11
N MET A 178 -7.47 -6.68 8.18
CA MET A 178 -6.24 -7.46 8.26
C MET A 178 -6.48 -8.94 7.99
N ILE A 179 -7.55 -9.50 8.58
CA ILE A 179 -7.89 -10.92 8.47
C ILE A 179 -8.38 -11.25 7.07
N ASP A 180 -9.16 -10.36 6.45
CA ASP A 180 -9.81 -10.64 5.17
C ASP A 180 -8.85 -10.45 3.98
N ASN A 181 -7.90 -9.51 4.10
CA ASN A 181 -6.90 -9.25 3.06
C ASN A 181 -5.55 -9.95 3.31
N GLY A 182 -5.37 -10.54 4.49
CA GLY A 182 -4.18 -11.26 4.89
C GLY A 182 -3.98 -12.55 4.13
N LYS A 183 -2.74 -12.83 3.73
CA LYS A 183 -2.37 -14.06 3.01
C LYS A 183 -1.29 -14.82 3.74
N GLY A 184 -1.45 -16.13 3.82
CA GLY A 184 -0.40 -17.06 4.21
C GLY A 184 0.22 -17.70 2.98
N MET A 185 1.53 -17.97 3.02
CA MET A 185 2.22 -18.73 1.98
C MET A 185 3.23 -19.67 2.62
N CYS A 186 3.32 -20.90 2.11
CA CYS A 186 4.40 -21.81 2.45
C CYS A 186 5.56 -21.65 1.45
N ARG A 187 6.77 -21.36 1.93
CA ARG A 187 7.97 -21.27 1.10
C ARG A 187 8.48 -22.63 0.61
N ALA A 188 8.07 -23.73 1.23
CA ALA A 188 8.52 -25.08 0.87
C ALA A 188 7.71 -25.69 -0.29
N CYS A 189 6.38 -25.52 -0.28
CA CYS A 189 5.49 -26.07 -1.31
C CYS A 189 4.72 -25.02 -2.11
N GLU A 190 4.97 -23.74 -1.86
CA GLU A 190 4.36 -22.58 -2.54
C GLU A 190 2.83 -22.49 -2.39
N ALA A 191 2.23 -23.28 -1.50
CA ALA A 191 0.80 -23.20 -1.21
C ALA A 191 0.44 -21.82 -0.60
N VAL A 192 -0.65 -21.23 -1.11
CA VAL A 192 -1.17 -19.93 -0.67
C VAL A 192 -2.51 -20.12 0.00
N PHE A 193 -2.72 -19.44 1.12
CA PHE A 193 -3.91 -19.57 1.97
C PHE A 193 -4.50 -18.21 2.29
N GLY A 194 -5.82 -18.15 2.47
CA GLY A 194 -6.43 -17.05 3.23
C GLY A 194 -6.05 -17.15 4.72
N MET A 195 -5.97 -16.04 5.45
CA MET A 195 -5.60 -16.08 6.88
C MET A 195 -6.51 -16.99 7.72
N ARG A 196 -7.84 -16.92 7.54
CA ARG A 196 -8.79 -17.76 8.30
C ARG A 196 -8.66 -19.23 7.95
N GLU A 197 -8.47 -19.52 6.66
CA GLU A 197 -8.27 -20.88 6.15
C GLU A 197 -6.99 -21.48 6.72
N LEU A 198 -5.89 -20.72 6.75
CA LEU A 198 -4.64 -21.16 7.34
C LEU A 198 -4.76 -21.41 8.84
N SER A 199 -5.42 -20.51 9.59
CA SER A 199 -5.67 -20.71 11.02
C SER A 199 -6.42 -22.02 11.27
N TYR A 200 -7.50 -22.23 10.53
CA TYR A 200 -8.30 -23.46 10.65
C TYR A 200 -7.50 -24.71 10.29
N ALA A 201 -6.71 -24.67 9.21
CA ALA A 201 -5.89 -25.80 8.77
C ALA A 201 -4.76 -26.14 9.76
N ILE A 202 -4.19 -25.12 10.43
CA ILE A 202 -3.21 -25.32 11.50
C ILE A 202 -3.89 -25.97 12.71
N ASP A 203 -5.03 -25.43 13.15
CA ASP A 203 -5.77 -25.96 14.30
C ASP A 203 -6.19 -27.44 14.06
N GLU A 204 -6.64 -27.77 12.84
CA GLU A 204 -6.99 -29.13 12.46
C GLU A 204 -5.77 -30.07 12.42
N ALA A 205 -4.63 -29.59 11.95
CA ALA A 205 -3.39 -30.36 11.92
C ALA A 205 -2.86 -30.63 13.35
N GLU A 206 -2.92 -29.64 14.24
CA GLU A 206 -2.51 -29.80 15.64
C GLU A 206 -3.44 -30.76 16.39
N ALA A 207 -4.75 -30.69 16.16
CA ALA A 207 -5.73 -31.61 16.75
C ALA A 207 -5.55 -33.07 16.32
N LYS A 208 -4.91 -33.34 15.17
CA LYS A 208 -4.59 -34.71 14.71
C LYS A 208 -3.32 -35.29 15.34
N ILE A 209 -2.47 -34.44 15.90
CA ILE A 209 -1.19 -34.82 16.50
C ILE A 209 -1.32 -35.02 18.01
N ALA A 210 -2.32 -34.39 18.64
CA ALA A 210 -2.68 -34.53 20.06
C ALA A 210 -3.49 -35.81 20.34
#